data_AF-A0AA88YLW6-F1
#
_entry.id   AF-A0AA88YLW6-F1
#
_cell.length_a   1.000
_cell.length_b   1.000
_cell.length_c   1.000
_cell.angle_alpha   90.00
_cell.angle_beta   90.00
_cell.angle_gamma   90.00
#
_symmetry.space_group_name_H-M   'P 1'
#
loop_
_entity.id
_entity.type
_entity.pdbx_description
1 polymer ?
#
loop_
_entity_poly.entity_id
_entity_poly.type
_entity_poly.pdbx_seq_one_letter_code
_entity_poly.pdbx_strand_id
1 'polypeptide(L)'
;MDTGEKIVIPDVVRTVCHSQIVNLYTSYCEQSDFLPLSKSSLYKILSTCAASKRTCLQGLDNIASDGSEAYKTLQEIATDLHKEGAALEIDIRNKDEMTFNVASAVDQIKEWKRHIIRTINQDQSRIDLLQNLKSHQALIVMDWAMKFLPRKFREKQSDWFGQRWRNWHATVCIYKDSNSELCVSILSVDIFPIW
;
A
#
# COMPACT_ATOMS: atom_id res chain seq x y z
N MET A 1 34.65 30.56 -19.34
CA MET A 1 33.67 31.41 -18.62
C MET A 1 32.67 30.45 -18.03
N ASP A 2 32.88 30.09 -16.77
CA ASP A 2 32.05 29.11 -16.06
C ASP A 2 30.85 29.88 -15.51
N THR A 3 29.72 29.81 -16.20
CA THR A 3 28.49 30.44 -15.73
C THR A 3 28.12 29.73 -14.43
N GLY A 4 28.27 30.40 -13.29
CA GLY A 4 27.94 29.91 -11.95
C GLY A 4 26.44 29.66 -11.71
N GLU A 5 25.76 29.11 -12.71
CA GLU A 5 24.38 28.66 -12.64
C GLU A 5 24.30 27.52 -11.63
N LYS A 6 23.68 27.82 -10.49
CA LYS A 6 23.27 26.82 -9.52
C LYS A 6 22.09 26.06 -10.09
N ILE A 7 22.34 24.87 -10.64
CA ILE A 7 21.29 23.95 -11.02
C ILE A 7 20.65 23.41 -9.73
N VAL A 8 19.41 23.81 -9.47
CA VAL A 8 18.62 23.29 -8.35
C VAL A 8 18.13 21.90 -8.74
N ILE A 9 18.66 20.86 -8.10
CA ILE A 9 18.22 19.49 -8.30
C ILE A 9 16.85 19.33 -7.60
N PRO A 10 15.78 18.95 -8.32
CA PRO A 10 14.47 18.75 -7.73
C PRO A 10 14.48 17.59 -6.73
N ASP A 11 13.52 17.58 -5.80
CA ASP A 11 13.37 16.49 -4.84
C ASP A 11 12.91 15.22 -5.57
N VAL A 12 13.84 14.28 -5.78
CA VAL A 12 13.59 13.06 -6.55
C VAL A 12 13.24 11.91 -5.62
N VAL A 13 12.04 11.36 -5.80
CA VAL A 13 11.63 10.14 -5.11
C VAL A 13 12.43 8.96 -5.66
N ARG A 14 13.19 8.28 -4.78
CA ARG A 14 13.90 7.05 -5.14
C ARG A 14 13.10 5.84 -4.73
N THR A 15 12.73 5.04 -5.72
CA THR A 15 12.03 3.76 -5.54
C THR A 15 12.98 2.56 -5.46
N VAL A 16 14.25 2.73 -5.86
CA VAL A 16 15.27 1.68 -5.97
C VAL A 16 16.53 2.03 -5.16
N CYS A 17 17.32 1.02 -4.77
CA CYS A 17 18.53 1.25 -3.97
C CYS A 17 19.72 1.73 -4.82
N HIS A 18 20.70 2.36 -4.18
CA HIS A 18 21.86 2.99 -4.83
C HIS A 18 22.60 2.05 -5.80
N SER A 19 22.77 0.78 -5.45
CA SER A 19 23.48 -0.18 -6.29
C SER A 19 22.73 -0.50 -7.59
N GLN A 20 21.41 -0.56 -7.55
CA GLN A 20 20.58 -0.80 -8.73
C GLN A 20 20.56 0.42 -9.66
N ILE A 21 20.54 1.64 -9.11
CA ILE A 21 20.65 2.86 -9.92
C ILE A 21 21.97 2.87 -10.68
N VAL A 22 23.07 2.52 -10.01
CA VAL A 22 24.40 2.42 -10.65
C VAL A 22 24.41 1.37 -11.76
N ASN A 23 23.78 0.21 -11.53
CA ASN A 23 23.69 -0.84 -12.55
C ASN A 23 22.84 -0.42 -13.74
N LEU A 24 21.67 0.17 -13.52
CA LEU A 24 20.79 0.68 -14.57
C LEU A 24 21.47 1.77 -15.40
N TYR A 25 22.16 2.70 -14.75
CA TYR A 25 22.94 3.73 -15.45
C TYR A 25 24.04 3.11 -16.31
N THR A 26 24.75 2.10 -15.78
CA THR A 26 25.80 1.41 -16.54
C THR A 26 25.22 0.70 -17.78
N SER A 27 24.13 -0.05 -17.60
CA SER A 27 23.45 -0.73 -18.73
C SER A 27 22.86 0.24 -19.75
N TYR A 28 22.37 1.41 -19.31
CA TYR A 28 21.91 2.46 -20.21
C TYR A 28 23.06 3.07 -21.02
N CYS A 29 24.22 3.31 -20.37
CA CYS A 29 25.40 3.83 -21.04
C CYS A 29 25.94 2.85 -22.09
N GLU A 30 25.93 1.55 -21.79
CA GLU A 30 26.28 0.49 -22.75
C GLU A 30 25.34 0.45 -23.97
N GLN A 31 24.05 0.74 -23.79
CA GLN A 31 23.07 0.76 -24.87
C GLN A 31 23.07 2.06 -25.69
N SER A 32 23.45 3.18 -25.05
CA SER A 32 23.36 4.52 -25.64
C SER A 32 24.71 5.06 -26.11
N ASP A 33 25.74 4.20 -26.16
CA ASP A 33 27.14 4.52 -26.53
C ASP A 33 27.72 5.71 -25.74
N PHE A 34 27.36 5.80 -24.46
CA PHE A 34 27.82 6.84 -23.55
C PHE A 34 28.93 6.29 -22.65
N LEU A 35 29.99 7.08 -22.41
CA LEU A 35 31.06 6.67 -21.49
C LEU A 35 30.57 6.80 -20.03
N PRO A 36 30.43 5.69 -19.28
CA PRO A 36 29.90 5.77 -17.93
C PRO A 36 30.92 6.39 -16.95
N LEU A 37 30.42 7.17 -16.00
CA LEU A 37 31.20 7.58 -14.83
C LEU A 37 31.62 6.36 -14.00
N SER A 38 32.73 6.49 -13.25
CA SER A 38 33.18 5.44 -12.36
C SER A 38 32.14 5.14 -11.28
N LYS A 39 32.01 3.85 -10.90
CA LYS A 39 31.07 3.42 -9.85
C LYS A 39 31.27 4.22 -8.55
N SER A 40 32.51 4.50 -8.17
CA SER A 40 32.82 5.31 -6.98
C SER A 40 32.28 6.74 -7.05
N SER A 41 32.31 7.37 -8.23
CA SER A 41 31.76 8.71 -8.45
C SER A 41 30.23 8.69 -8.40
N LEU A 42 29.61 7.68 -9.01
CA LEU A 42 28.16 7.50 -8.99
C LEU A 42 27.62 7.29 -7.57
N TYR A 43 28.28 6.46 -6.76
CA TYR A 43 27.91 6.29 -5.35
C TYR A 43 28.08 7.58 -4.54
N LYS A 44 29.12 8.38 -4.80
CA LYS A 44 29.28 9.71 -4.17
C LYS A 44 28.12 10.64 -4.53
N ILE A 45 27.76 10.74 -5.82
CA ILE A 45 26.61 11.55 -6.27
C ILE A 45 25.33 11.11 -5.57
N LEU A 46 25.03 9.80 -5.55
CA LEU A 46 23.83 9.28 -4.91
C LEU A 46 23.85 9.42 -3.38
N SER A 47 25.03 9.49 -2.76
CA SER A 47 25.17 9.75 -1.31
C SER A 47 24.92 11.21 -0.95
N THR A 48 25.26 12.15 -1.83
CA THR A 48 25.07 13.59 -1.61
C THR A 48 23.65 14.04 -1.96
N CYS A 49 23.02 13.41 -2.95
CA CYS A 49 21.63 13.71 -3.28
C CYS A 49 20.71 13.08 -2.22
N ALA A 50 20.12 13.89 -1.35
CA ALA A 50 19.05 13.46 -0.44
C ALA A 50 17.86 12.97 -1.28
N ALA A 51 17.31 11.81 -0.97
CA ALA A 51 16.10 11.32 -1.62
C ALA A 51 15.19 10.65 -0.61
N SER A 52 13.93 11.03 -0.65
CA SER A 52 12.89 10.42 0.16
C SER A 52 12.63 8.98 -0.31
N LYS A 53 12.73 8.02 0.62
CA LYS A 53 12.25 6.65 0.41
C LYS A 53 10.78 6.60 0.83
N ARG A 54 9.86 6.32 -0.10
CA ARG A 54 8.49 5.97 0.28
C ARG A 54 8.43 4.49 0.65
N THR A 55 8.13 4.18 1.91
CA THR A 55 7.61 2.88 2.29
C THR A 55 6.09 2.92 2.08
N CYS A 56 5.57 2.02 1.23
CA CYS A 56 4.12 1.84 1.12
C CYS A 56 3.64 1.08 2.38
N LEU A 57 3.43 1.81 3.48
CA LEU A 57 2.92 1.26 4.74
C LEU A 57 1.39 1.01 4.70
N GLN A 58 0.69 1.55 3.70
CA GLN A 58 -0.78 1.57 3.62
C GLN A 58 -1.30 0.80 2.40
N GLY A 59 -0.74 -0.38 2.13
CA GLY A 59 -1.17 -1.24 1.02
C GLY A 59 -2.07 -2.42 1.43
N LEU A 60 -2.19 -2.71 2.73
CA LEU A 60 -3.17 -3.67 3.24
C LEU A 60 -4.24 -2.93 4.01
N ASP A 61 -5.48 -3.10 3.57
CA ASP A 61 -6.65 -2.51 4.21
C ASP A 61 -7.06 -3.34 5.44
N ASN A 62 -6.27 -3.21 6.50
CA ASN A 62 -6.57 -3.83 7.79
C ASN A 62 -7.69 -3.10 8.53
N ILE A 63 -8.20 -1.98 8.01
CA ILE A 63 -9.14 -1.09 8.73
C ILE A 63 -10.41 -1.86 9.15
N ALA A 64 -10.91 -2.77 8.31
CA ALA A 64 -12.05 -3.62 8.66
C ALA A 64 -11.72 -4.65 9.74
N SER A 65 -10.51 -5.22 9.71
CA SER A 65 -10.02 -6.16 10.73
C SER A 65 -9.82 -5.45 12.07
N ASP A 66 -9.15 -4.30 12.06
CA ASP A 66 -8.87 -3.47 13.23
C ASP A 66 -10.19 -2.97 13.86
N GLY A 67 -11.16 -2.54 13.04
CA GLY A 67 -12.49 -2.15 13.52
C GLY A 67 -13.26 -3.29 14.19
N SER A 68 -13.18 -4.51 13.64
CA SER A 68 -13.79 -5.71 14.23
C SER A 68 -13.12 -6.11 15.54
N GLU A 69 -11.80 -6.04 15.60
CA GLU A 69 -11.03 -6.35 16.82
C GLU A 69 -11.29 -5.32 17.92
N ALA A 70 -11.28 -4.03 17.58
CA ALA A 70 -11.66 -2.95 18.48
C ALA A 70 -13.07 -3.14 19.09
N TYR A 71 -14.02 -3.60 18.29
CA TYR A 71 -15.37 -3.91 18.79
C TYR A 71 -15.36 -5.05 19.81
N LYS A 72 -14.60 -6.14 19.54
CA LYS A 72 -14.44 -7.23 20.50
C LYS A 72 -13.78 -6.76 21.79
N THR A 73 -12.72 -5.96 21.71
CA THR A 73 -12.04 -5.40 22.88
C THR A 73 -13.00 -4.60 23.76
N LEU A 74 -13.86 -3.76 23.17
CA LEU A 74 -14.89 -3.04 23.93
C LEU A 74 -15.93 -3.97 24.54
N GLN A 75 -16.32 -5.03 23.83
CA GLN A 75 -17.26 -6.03 24.34
C GLN A 75 -16.67 -6.81 25.53
N GLU A 76 -15.41 -7.22 25.45
CA GLU A 76 -14.68 -7.90 26.52
C GLU A 76 -14.58 -7.02 27.76
N ILE A 77 -14.10 -5.76 27.60
CA ILE A 77 -14.04 -4.77 28.69
C ILE A 77 -15.41 -4.56 29.33
N ALA A 78 -16.48 -4.45 28.53
CA ALA A 78 -17.83 -4.29 29.07
C ALA A 78 -18.30 -5.54 29.84
N THR A 79 -17.97 -6.74 29.37
CA THR A 79 -18.30 -7.99 30.09
C THR A 79 -17.51 -8.16 31.37
N ASP A 80 -16.25 -7.74 31.39
CA ASP A 80 -15.40 -7.85 32.56
C ASP A 80 -15.85 -6.84 33.63
N LEU A 81 -16.16 -5.60 33.25
CA LEU A 81 -16.79 -4.62 34.16
C LEU A 81 -18.14 -5.11 34.70
N HIS A 82 -18.92 -5.83 33.90
CA HIS A 82 -20.19 -6.40 34.34
C HIS A 82 -20.00 -7.54 35.36
N LYS A 83 -18.98 -8.41 35.17
CA LYS A 83 -18.64 -9.50 36.10
C LYS A 83 -18.00 -8.97 37.38
N GLU A 84 -17.12 -7.97 37.27
CA GLU A 84 -16.37 -7.37 38.39
C GLU A 84 -17.15 -6.27 39.12
N GLY A 85 -18.34 -5.88 38.65
CA GLY A 85 -19.27 -5.02 39.38
C GLY A 85 -19.66 -5.55 40.79
N ALA A 86 -19.25 -6.77 41.15
CA ALA A 86 -19.37 -7.34 42.49
C ALA A 86 -18.10 -7.27 43.37
N ALA A 87 -16.92 -6.93 42.82
CA ALA A 87 -15.65 -6.87 43.56
C ALA A 87 -14.90 -5.57 43.21
N LEU A 88 -15.22 -4.50 43.94
CA LEU A 88 -14.54 -3.21 43.83
C LEU A 88 -13.09 -3.32 44.34
N GLU A 89 -12.14 -3.57 43.44
CA GLU A 89 -10.75 -3.08 43.55
C GLU A 89 -10.07 -3.13 42.17
N ILE A 90 -10.30 -2.08 41.36
CA ILE A 90 -9.59 -1.90 40.09
C ILE A 90 -8.26 -1.20 40.41
N ASP A 91 -7.15 -1.92 40.29
CA ASP A 91 -5.80 -1.37 40.37
C ASP A 91 -5.63 -0.18 39.40
N ILE A 92 -4.94 0.88 39.84
CA ILE A 92 -4.76 2.12 39.08
C ILE A 92 -4.10 1.83 37.71
N ARG A 93 -3.19 0.85 37.67
CA ARG A 93 -2.52 0.45 36.42
C ARG A 93 -3.47 -0.22 35.42
N ASN A 94 -4.38 -1.07 35.91
CA ASN A 94 -5.42 -1.69 35.08
C ASN A 94 -6.41 -0.65 34.57
N LYS A 95 -6.73 0.36 35.39
CA LYS A 95 -7.60 1.47 34.99
C LYS A 95 -7.01 2.26 33.82
N ASP A 96 -5.74 2.66 33.90
CA ASP A 96 -5.08 3.44 32.84
C ASP A 96 -5.00 2.64 31.52
N GLU A 97 -4.64 1.35 31.60
CA GLU A 97 -4.61 0.46 30.44
C GLU A 97 -6.01 0.28 29.81
N MET A 98 -7.04 0.06 30.62
CA MET A 98 -8.42 -0.01 30.13
C MET A 98 -8.86 1.29 29.46
N THR A 99 -8.53 2.45 30.04
CA THR A 99 -8.87 3.74 29.41
C THR A 99 -8.16 3.95 28.08
N PHE A 100 -6.89 3.54 27.96
CA PHE A 100 -6.15 3.59 26.69
C PHE A 100 -6.77 2.65 25.65
N ASN A 101 -7.09 1.41 26.03
CA ASN A 101 -7.70 0.42 25.14
C ASN A 101 -9.07 0.89 24.64
N VAL A 102 -9.90 1.46 25.51
CA VAL A 102 -11.19 2.05 25.11
C VAL A 102 -10.99 3.22 24.14
N ALA A 103 -10.07 4.14 24.42
CA ALA A 103 -9.80 5.28 23.54
C ALA A 103 -9.31 4.83 22.15
N SER A 104 -8.35 3.90 22.12
CA SER A 104 -7.83 3.31 20.89
C SER A 104 -8.91 2.58 20.09
N ALA A 105 -9.73 1.76 20.75
CA ALA A 105 -10.81 1.02 20.11
C ALA A 105 -11.88 1.96 19.51
N VAL A 106 -12.23 3.03 20.22
CA VAL A 106 -13.15 4.06 19.71
C VAL A 106 -12.61 4.70 18.44
N ASP A 107 -11.31 5.03 18.38
CA ASP A 107 -10.71 5.64 17.19
C ASP A 107 -10.58 4.68 16.02
N GLN A 108 -10.28 3.41 16.28
CA GLN A 108 -10.29 2.34 15.27
C GLN A 108 -11.70 2.14 14.67
N ILE A 109 -12.75 2.13 15.50
CA ILE A 109 -14.14 2.05 15.04
C ILE A 109 -14.53 3.28 14.22
N LYS A 110 -14.08 4.48 14.61
CA LYS A 110 -14.31 5.70 13.81
C LYS A 110 -13.62 5.60 12.44
N GLU A 111 -12.39 5.12 12.40
CA GLU A 111 -11.68 4.92 11.13
C GLU A 111 -12.38 3.86 10.27
N TRP A 112 -12.87 2.79 10.88
CA TRP A 112 -13.66 1.78 10.19
C TRP A 112 -14.96 2.35 9.59
N LYS A 113 -15.70 3.18 10.34
CA LYS A 113 -16.88 3.89 9.81
C LYS A 113 -16.52 4.83 8.66
N ARG A 114 -15.42 5.59 8.78
CA ARG A 114 -14.93 6.46 7.70
C ARG A 114 -14.59 5.63 6.46
N HIS A 115 -13.93 4.50 6.64
CA HIS A 115 -13.60 3.58 5.56
C HIS A 115 -14.87 3.09 4.86
N ILE A 116 -15.89 2.62 5.58
CA ILE A 116 -17.18 2.19 4.99
C ILE A 116 -17.80 3.30 4.14
N ILE A 117 -17.87 4.52 4.66
CA ILE A 117 -18.44 5.67 3.92
C ILE A 117 -17.62 5.96 2.66
N ARG A 118 -16.28 5.93 2.76
CA ARG A 118 -15.39 6.13 1.60
C ARG A 118 -15.65 5.06 0.54
N THR A 119 -15.77 3.79 0.94
CA THR A 119 -16.07 2.67 0.04
C THR A 119 -17.41 2.87 -0.67
N ILE A 120 -18.47 3.17 0.08
CA ILE A 120 -19.82 3.40 -0.51
C ILE A 120 -19.78 4.56 -1.52
N ASN A 121 -19.12 5.67 -1.17
CA ASN A 121 -19.05 6.84 -2.05
C ASN A 121 -18.22 6.58 -3.32
N GLN A 122 -17.12 5.83 -3.18
CA GLN A 122 -16.29 5.39 -4.31
C GLN A 122 -17.07 4.43 -5.21
N ASP A 123 -17.79 3.48 -4.63
CA ASP A 123 -18.61 2.51 -5.36
C ASP A 123 -19.73 3.20 -6.12
N GLN A 124 -20.41 4.20 -5.53
CA GLN A 124 -21.44 4.96 -6.25
C GLN A 124 -20.88 5.63 -7.51
N SER A 125 -19.74 6.30 -7.37
CA SER A 125 -19.06 6.96 -8.50
C SER A 125 -18.64 5.95 -9.57
N ARG A 126 -18.18 4.77 -9.15
CA ARG A 126 -17.80 3.67 -10.05
C ARG A 126 -19.02 3.10 -10.79
N ILE A 127 -20.14 2.88 -10.09
CA ILE A 127 -21.39 2.38 -10.67
C ILE A 127 -21.91 3.38 -11.71
N ASP A 128 -21.96 4.66 -11.37
CA ASP A 128 -22.43 5.71 -12.27
C ASP A 128 -21.58 5.78 -13.56
N LEU A 129 -20.26 5.65 -13.42
CA LEU A 129 -19.34 5.63 -14.56
C LEU A 129 -19.54 4.40 -15.45
N LEU A 130 -19.75 3.22 -14.86
CA LEU A 130 -19.98 1.98 -15.60
C LEU A 130 -21.34 1.98 -16.33
N GLN A 131 -22.39 2.50 -15.70
CA GLN A 131 -23.71 2.62 -16.33
C GLN A 131 -23.67 3.55 -17.55
N ASN A 132 -22.96 4.69 -17.42
CA ASN A 132 -22.86 5.71 -18.46
C ASN A 132 -21.74 5.46 -19.49
N LEU A 133 -21.02 4.33 -19.41
CA LEU A 133 -19.97 3.97 -20.35
C LEU A 133 -20.56 3.81 -21.76
N LYS A 134 -19.95 4.45 -22.77
CA LYS A 134 -20.37 4.36 -24.18
C LYS A 134 -19.64 3.21 -24.89
N SER A 135 -20.19 2.73 -26.01
CA SER A 135 -19.61 1.59 -26.77
C SER A 135 -18.19 1.81 -27.31
N HIS A 136 -17.75 3.08 -27.45
CA HIS A 136 -16.38 3.43 -27.88
C HIS A 136 -15.47 3.84 -26.72
N GLN A 137 -15.91 3.62 -25.47
CA GLN A 137 -15.16 3.97 -24.26
C GLN A 137 -14.89 2.71 -23.46
N ALA A 138 -13.74 2.71 -22.77
CA ALA A 138 -13.36 1.65 -21.85
C ALA A 138 -12.84 2.27 -20.55
N LEU A 139 -13.18 1.65 -19.43
CA LEU A 139 -12.58 1.95 -18.13
C LEU A 139 -11.42 1.00 -17.92
N ILE A 140 -10.23 1.55 -17.73
CA ILE A 140 -9.04 0.77 -17.36
C ILE A 140 -8.84 0.89 -15.86
N VAL A 141 -8.84 -0.25 -15.18
CA VAL A 141 -8.51 -0.37 -13.76
C VAL A 141 -7.14 -1.02 -13.64
N MET A 142 -6.26 -0.33 -12.95
CA MET A 142 -4.87 -0.71 -12.71
C MET A 142 -4.73 -0.86 -11.20
N ASP A 143 -4.59 -2.10 -10.72
CA ASP A 143 -4.46 -2.36 -9.30
C ASP A 143 -3.32 -3.33 -8.98
N TRP A 144 -2.70 -3.10 -7.83
CA TRP A 144 -1.70 -4.00 -7.29
C TRP A 144 -2.39 -5.20 -6.68
N ALA A 145 -2.18 -6.37 -7.26
CA ALA A 145 -2.74 -7.59 -6.71
C ALA A 145 -1.97 -8.01 -5.44
N MET A 146 -2.69 -8.62 -4.48
CA MET A 146 -2.11 -9.17 -3.26
C MET A 146 -0.90 -10.04 -3.58
N LYS A 147 0.25 -9.77 -2.96
CA LYS A 147 1.53 -10.48 -3.14
C LYS A 147 1.37 -11.95 -3.51
N PHE A 148 1.98 -12.36 -4.63
CA PHE A 148 1.99 -13.74 -5.10
C PHE A 148 2.56 -14.66 -4.02
N LEU A 149 1.76 -15.60 -3.53
CA LEU A 149 2.18 -16.66 -2.62
C LEU A 149 2.68 -17.85 -3.46
N PRO A 150 3.99 -18.09 -3.61
CA PRO A 150 4.44 -19.41 -4.03
C PRO A 150 4.04 -20.39 -2.92
N ARG A 151 2.96 -21.15 -3.15
CA ARG A 151 2.53 -22.22 -2.25
C ARG A 151 3.67 -23.23 -2.10
N LYS A 152 4.43 -23.15 -1.02
CA LYS A 152 4.96 -24.36 -0.40
C LYS A 152 3.80 -25.03 0.32
N PHE A 153 3.76 -26.37 0.27
CA PHE A 153 2.63 -27.19 0.70
C PHE A 153 2.14 -26.89 2.14
N ARG A 154 2.99 -26.34 3.04
CA ARG A 154 2.63 -25.80 4.36
C ARG A 154 3.65 -24.73 4.81
N GLU A 155 3.22 -23.54 5.20
CA GLU A 155 4.02 -22.51 5.91
C GLU A 155 3.25 -22.04 7.16
N LYS A 156 3.96 -21.73 8.26
CA LYS A 156 3.36 -21.19 9.48
C LYS A 156 3.12 -19.69 9.32
N GLN A 157 2.07 -19.15 9.94
CA GLN A 157 1.71 -17.72 9.88
C GLN A 157 2.82 -16.78 10.42
N SER A 158 3.72 -17.29 11.27
CA SER A 158 4.92 -16.57 11.71
C SER A 158 5.99 -16.46 10.62
N ASP A 159 6.08 -17.46 9.74
CA ASP A 159 7.03 -17.51 8.62
C ASP A 159 6.53 -16.68 7.42
N TRP A 160 5.25 -16.31 7.42
CA TRP A 160 4.58 -15.43 6.45
C TRP A 160 4.95 -13.95 6.61
N PHE A 161 5.17 -13.50 7.85
CA PHE A 161 5.43 -12.11 8.17
C PHE A 161 6.91 -11.76 8.00
N GLY A 162 7.27 -11.16 6.85
CA GLY A 162 8.60 -10.57 6.63
C GLY A 162 9.37 -11.07 5.40
N GLN A 163 8.83 -11.99 4.58
CA GLN A 163 9.54 -12.40 3.37
C GLN A 163 9.47 -11.33 2.25
N ARG A 164 10.52 -11.27 1.42
CA ARG A 164 10.64 -10.36 0.28
C ARG A 164 9.82 -10.90 -0.91
N TRP A 165 8.57 -10.49 -1.04
CA TRP A 165 7.61 -11.02 -2.02
C TRP A 165 7.38 -10.14 -3.25
N ARG A 166 7.24 -10.73 -4.44
CA ARG A 166 7.12 -9.98 -5.71
C ARG A 166 5.74 -9.32 -5.77
N ASN A 167 5.74 -8.00 -5.97
CA ASN A 167 4.52 -7.28 -6.26
C ASN A 167 4.13 -7.60 -7.71
N TRP A 168 2.83 -7.73 -7.95
CA TRP A 168 2.30 -7.93 -9.28
C TRP A 168 1.11 -7.00 -9.47
N HIS A 169 0.93 -6.54 -10.69
CA HIS A 169 -0.07 -5.57 -11.05
C HIS A 169 -0.99 -6.21 -12.09
N ALA A 170 -2.30 -6.07 -11.91
CA ALA A 170 -3.28 -6.51 -12.87
C ALA A 170 -3.90 -5.29 -13.55
N THR A 171 -3.85 -5.29 -14.88
CA THR A 171 -4.54 -4.30 -15.70
C THR A 171 -5.81 -4.92 -16.25
N VAL A 172 -6.95 -4.39 -15.83
CA VAL A 172 -8.28 -4.85 -16.25
C VAL A 172 -8.96 -3.77 -17.08
N CYS A 173 -9.49 -4.15 -18.22
CA CYS A 173 -10.29 -3.30 -19.09
C CYS A 173 -11.77 -3.70 -18.95
N ILE A 174 -12.62 -2.72 -18.69
CA ILE A 174 -14.07 -2.85 -18.66
C ILE A 174 -14.65 -2.02 -19.80
N TYR A 175 -15.45 -2.63 -20.66
CA TYR A 175 -16.03 -1.99 -21.84
C TYR A 175 -17.44 -2.50 -22.12
N LYS A 176 -18.20 -1.85 -23.00
CA LYS A 176 -19.48 -2.37 -23.48
C LYS A 176 -19.30 -3.08 -24.82
N ASP A 177 -19.87 -4.27 -24.95
CA ASP A 177 -19.85 -5.03 -26.20
C ASP A 177 -20.86 -4.50 -27.23
N SER A 178 -21.00 -5.19 -28.36
CA SER A 178 -21.97 -4.85 -29.41
C SER A 178 -23.44 -4.89 -28.93
N ASN A 179 -23.73 -5.66 -27.87
CA ASN A 179 -25.06 -5.78 -27.28
C ASN A 179 -25.29 -4.77 -26.15
N SER A 180 -24.34 -3.85 -25.92
CA SER A 180 -24.34 -2.91 -24.79
C SER A 180 -24.22 -3.56 -23.42
N GLU A 181 -23.76 -4.81 -23.35
CA GLU A 181 -23.48 -5.50 -22.09
C GLU A 181 -22.06 -5.18 -21.60
N LEU A 182 -21.90 -5.07 -20.28
CA LEU A 182 -20.60 -4.82 -19.67
C LEU A 182 -19.72 -6.08 -19.74
N CYS A 183 -18.59 -5.96 -20.44
CA CYS A 183 -17.57 -6.99 -20.59
C CYS A 183 -16.31 -6.60 -19.83
N VAL A 184 -15.59 -7.62 -19.33
CA VAL A 184 -14.33 -7.45 -18.60
C VAL A 184 -13.25 -8.27 -19.30
N SER A 185 -12.10 -7.67 -19.55
CA SER A 185 -10.94 -8.33 -20.13
C SER A 185 -9.68 -8.00 -19.34
N ILE A 186 -8.88 -9.01 -19.04
CA ILE A 186 -7.56 -8.83 -18.43
C ILE A 186 -6.59 -8.47 -19.56
N LEU A 187 -6.00 -7.27 -19.51
CA LEU A 187 -5.05 -6.80 -20.52
C LEU A 187 -3.63 -7.30 -20.25
N SER A 188 -3.18 -7.19 -18.99
CA SER A 188 -1.86 -7.63 -18.58
C SER A 188 -1.84 -8.04 -17.11
N VAL A 189 -0.90 -8.93 -16.79
CA VAL A 189 -0.53 -9.28 -15.43
C VAL A 189 0.98 -9.15 -15.34
N ASP A 190 1.44 -8.07 -14.73
CA ASP A 190 2.84 -7.68 -14.73
C ASP A 190 3.47 -7.97 -13.37
N ILE A 191 4.47 -8.85 -13.34
CA ILE A 191 5.22 -9.16 -12.12
C ILE A 191 6.40 -8.21 -12.02
N PHE A 192 6.36 -7.33 -11.03
CA PHE A 192 7.46 -6.41 -10.75
C PHE A 192 8.45 -7.09 -9.80
N PRO A 193 9.73 -7.23 -10.18
CA PRO A 193 10.76 -7.66 -9.25
C PRO A 193 10.82 -6.67 -8.07
N ILE A 194 10.87 -7.20 -6.83
CA ILE A 194 11.24 -6.36 -5.69
C ILE A 194 12.73 -6.08 -5.83
N TRP A 195 13.06 -4.80 -5.80
CA TRP A 195 14.41 -4.30 -5.84
C TRP A 195 14.80 -3.78 -4.46
#